data_AF-A0A0S8FZR7-F1
#
_entry.id   AF-A0A0S8FZR7-F1
#
_cell.length_a   1.000
_cell.length_b   1.000
_cell.length_c   1.000
_cell.angle_alpha   90.00
_cell.angle_beta   90.00
_cell.angle_gamma   90.00
#
_symmetry.space_group_name_H-M   'P 1'
#
loop_
_entity.id
_entity.type
_entity.pdbx_description
1 polymer ?
#
loop_
_entity_poly.entity_id
_entity_poly.type
_entity_poly.pdbx_seq_one_letter_code
_entity_poly.pdbx_strand_id
1 'polypeptide(L)'
;MRALFGVLARTPPAFSERLGQQLGGLAYRFGWRSQVVEDHLAQAFPQQSEDWVADTAKGAYRHVGREWLSVPYISRRGPEEVRRRIVQFEGRDVLKAA
;
A
#
# COMPACT_ATOMS: atom_id res chain seq x y z
N MET A 1 17.38 -12.00 0.75
CA MET A 1 16.22 -11.41 0.03
C MET A 1 15.38 -12.44 -0.75
N ARG A 2 15.93 -13.24 -1.68
CA ARG A 2 15.13 -14.19 -2.51
C ARG A 2 14.35 -15.24 -1.69
N ALA A 3 14.95 -15.79 -0.63
CA ALA A 3 14.29 -16.74 0.26
C ALA A 3 13.12 -16.11 1.02
N LEU A 4 13.33 -14.94 1.64
CA LEU A 4 12.28 -14.16 2.32
C LEU A 4 11.11 -13.82 1.37
N PHE A 5 11.44 -13.30 0.18
CA PHE A 5 10.46 -13.02 -0.85
C PHE A 5 9.67 -14.27 -1.23
N GLY A 6 10.33 -15.43 -1.23
CA GLY A 6 9.69 -16.69 -1.52
C GLY A 6 8.82 -17.29 -0.42
N VAL A 7 9.11 -16.96 0.83
CA VAL A 7 8.24 -17.25 1.97
C VAL A 7 7.00 -16.36 1.91
N LEU A 8 7.18 -15.05 1.78
CA LEU A 8 6.08 -14.07 1.71
C LEU A 8 5.11 -14.35 0.56
N ALA A 9 5.62 -14.82 -0.58
CA ALA A 9 4.78 -15.17 -1.73
C ALA A 9 3.87 -16.39 -1.50
N ARG A 10 4.16 -17.23 -0.49
CA ARG A 10 3.34 -18.40 -0.12
C ARG A 10 2.41 -18.13 1.05
N THR A 11 2.55 -16.98 1.70
CA THR A 11 1.76 -16.62 2.88
C THR A 11 0.32 -16.26 2.48
N PRO A 12 -0.69 -16.60 3.29
CA PRO A 12 -2.07 -16.19 3.04
C PRO A 12 -2.19 -14.66 2.92
N PRO A 13 -2.92 -14.12 1.94
CA PRO A 13 -3.01 -12.67 1.71
C PRO A 13 -3.42 -11.87 2.95
N ALA A 14 -4.44 -12.34 3.68
CA ALA A 14 -4.93 -11.69 4.89
C ALA A 14 -3.86 -11.55 5.99
N PHE A 15 -2.92 -12.49 6.08
CA PHE A 15 -1.82 -12.39 7.04
C PHE A 15 -0.80 -11.35 6.59
N SER A 16 -0.38 -11.39 5.32
CA SER A 16 0.55 -10.43 4.74
C SER A 16 0.01 -9.00 4.84
N GLU A 17 -1.29 -8.81 4.62
CA GLU A 17 -1.94 -7.50 4.76
C GLU A 17 -1.90 -6.98 6.20
N ARG A 18 -2.26 -7.81 7.19
CA ARG A 18 -2.24 -7.43 8.61
C ARG A 18 -0.83 -7.11 9.08
N LEU A 19 0.14 -7.97 8.73
CA LEU A 19 1.54 -7.75 9.05
C LEU A 19 2.05 -6.45 8.42
N GLY A 20 1.68 -6.19 7.17
CA GLY A 20 2.09 -4.98 6.44
C GLY A 20 1.54 -3.72 7.08
N GLN A 21 0.27 -3.72 7.49
CA GLN A 21 -0.34 -2.60 8.21
C GLN A 21 0.37 -2.32 9.55
N GLN A 22 0.72 -3.37 10.29
CA GLN A 22 1.45 -3.23 11.55
C GLN A 22 2.85 -2.65 11.34
N LEU A 23 3.61 -3.18 10.38
CA LEU A 23 4.95 -2.68 10.05
C LEU A 23 4.90 -1.23 9.56
N GLY A 24 3.92 -0.88 8.72
CA GLY A 24 3.70 0.50 8.28
C GLY A 24 3.40 1.44 9.45
N GLY A 25 2.50 1.03 10.35
CA GLY A 25 2.19 1.81 11.55
C GLY A 25 3.39 1.97 12.49
N LEU A 26 4.25 0.96 12.60
CA LEU A 26 5.51 1.05 13.34
C LEU A 26 6.48 2.02 12.66
N ALA A 27 6.64 1.96 11.33
CA ALA A 27 7.50 2.88 10.58
C ALA A 27 7.08 4.35 10.80
N TYR A 28 5.77 4.63 10.81
CA TYR A 28 5.25 5.96 11.18
C TYR A 28 5.59 6.32 12.62
N ARG A 29 5.35 5.40 13.57
CA ARG A 29 5.61 5.62 15.00
C ARG A 29 7.09 5.93 15.30
N PHE A 30 8.02 5.34 14.54
CA PHE A 30 9.46 5.60 14.67
C PHE A 30 9.92 6.85 13.88
N GLY A 31 8.98 7.60 13.27
CA GLY A 31 9.28 8.84 12.57
C GLY A 31 10.04 8.65 11.25
N TRP A 32 10.00 7.45 10.65
CA TRP A 32 10.77 7.19 9.43
C TRP A 32 10.20 7.97 8.26
N ARG A 33 10.75 9.16 7.98
CA ARG A 33 10.29 10.10 6.94
C ARG A 33 8.83 10.55 7.11
N SER A 34 8.29 10.50 8.32
CA SER A 34 6.91 10.95 8.58
C SER A 34 6.73 12.41 8.20
N GLN A 35 7.69 13.27 8.56
CA GLN A 35 7.67 14.70 8.25
C GLN A 35 7.55 14.99 6.75
N VAL A 36 8.29 14.27 5.89
CA VAL A 36 8.19 14.45 4.42
C VAL A 36 6.78 14.13 3.92
N VAL A 37 6.14 13.10 4.47
CA VAL A 37 4.79 12.71 4.07
C VAL A 37 3.76 13.72 4.57
N GLU A 38 3.91 14.18 5.81
CA GLU A 38 3.06 15.22 6.39
C GLU A 38 3.19 16.55 5.61
N ASP A 39 4.40 16.98 5.27
CA ASP A 39 4.65 18.18 4.46
C ASP A 39 3.99 18.08 3.08
N HIS A 40 4.09 16.93 2.41
CA HIS A 40 3.42 16.71 1.12
C HIS A 40 1.89 16.74 1.27
N LEU A 41 1.34 16.17 2.34
CA LEU A 41 -0.09 16.19 2.60
C LEU A 41 -0.58 17.61 2.89
N ALA A 42 0.14 18.38 3.70
CA ALA A 42 -0.19 19.78 3.99
C ALA A 42 -0.15 20.64 2.72
N GLN A 43 0.83 20.40 1.83
CA GLN A 43 0.92 21.10 0.54
C GLN A 43 -0.19 20.71 -0.44
N ALA A 44 -0.55 19.43 -0.50
CA ALA A 44 -1.59 18.92 -1.40
C ALA A 44 -3.01 19.25 -0.93
N PHE A 45 -3.20 19.37 0.38
CA PHE A 45 -4.50 19.61 1.03
C PHE A 45 -4.42 20.78 2.03
N PRO A 46 -4.11 22.00 1.57
CA PRO A 46 -3.88 23.17 2.45
C PRO A 46 -5.12 23.59 3.27
N GLN A 47 -6.31 23.12 2.89
CA GLN A 47 -7.57 23.37 3.58
C GLN A 47 -7.82 22.44 4.78
N GLN A 48 -7.01 21.40 4.96
CA GLN A 48 -7.17 20.42 6.04
C GLN A 48 -6.37 20.83 7.28
N SER A 49 -6.79 20.34 8.46
CA SER A 49 -6.09 20.59 9.71
C SER A 49 -4.82 19.75 9.86
N GLU A 50 -3.92 20.17 10.75
CA GLU A 50 -2.71 19.40 11.11
C GLU A 50 -3.07 18.01 11.66
N ASP A 51 -4.11 17.90 12.49
CA ASP A 51 -4.61 16.62 12.99
C ASP A 51 -5.04 15.68 11.85
N TRP A 52 -5.73 16.23 10.86
CA TRP A 52 -6.13 15.46 9.67
C TRP A 52 -4.91 15.00 8.88
N VAL A 53 -3.89 15.84 8.74
CA VAL A 53 -2.64 15.49 8.07
C VAL A 53 -1.94 14.34 8.80
N ALA A 54 -1.79 14.42 10.13
CA ALA A 54 -1.15 13.38 10.92
C ALA A 54 -1.90 12.04 10.86
N ASP A 55 -3.23 12.07 10.96
CA ASP A 55 -4.05 10.85 10.87
C ASP A 55 -4.02 10.25 9.47
N THR A 56 -4.05 11.09 8.43
CA THR A 56 -3.95 10.66 7.03
C THR A 56 -2.56 10.09 6.74
N ALA A 57 -1.49 10.71 7.24
CA ALA A 57 -0.13 10.19 7.14
C ALA A 57 -0.05 8.79 7.76
N LYS A 58 -0.51 8.63 9.01
CA LYS A 58 -0.57 7.33 9.69
C LYS A 58 -1.36 6.29 8.89
N GLY A 59 -2.49 6.67 8.31
CA GLY A 59 -3.29 5.84 7.41
C GLY A 59 -2.52 5.41 6.16
N ALA A 60 -1.84 6.36 5.52
CA ALA A 60 -1.02 6.14 4.34
C ALA A 60 0.14 5.17 4.63
N TYR A 61 0.83 5.29 5.78
CA TYR A 61 1.88 4.36 6.18
C TYR A 61 1.36 2.92 6.36
N ARG A 62 0.21 2.75 7.02
CA ARG A 62 -0.44 1.43 7.16
C ARG A 62 -0.82 0.86 5.80
N HIS A 63 -1.35 1.68 4.91
CA HIS A 63 -1.73 1.28 3.56
C HIS A 63 -0.49 0.87 2.72
N VAL A 64 0.54 1.71 2.69
CA VAL A 64 1.79 1.42 1.98
C VAL A 64 2.41 0.12 2.50
N GLY A 65 2.50 -0.06 3.82
CA GLY A 65 3.00 -1.31 4.40
C GLY A 65 2.20 -2.53 3.97
N ARG A 66 0.86 -2.43 3.92
CA ARG A 66 -0.04 -3.47 3.39
C ARG A 66 0.31 -3.83 1.94
N GLU A 67 0.43 -2.83 1.07
CA GLU A 67 0.72 -3.04 -0.35
C GLU A 67 2.13 -3.61 -0.56
N TRP A 68 3.13 -3.14 0.18
CA TRP A 68 4.49 -3.68 0.08
C TRP A 68 4.56 -5.19 0.36
N LEU A 69 3.77 -5.70 1.31
CA LEU A 69 3.70 -7.13 1.58
C LEU A 69 2.76 -7.90 0.65
N SER A 70 1.93 -7.23 -0.15
CA SER A 70 1.12 -7.86 -1.20
C SER A 70 1.96 -8.13 -2.46
N VAL A 71 3.00 -7.33 -2.72
CA VAL A 71 3.87 -7.45 -3.92
C VAL A 71 4.43 -8.86 -4.11
N PRO A 72 5.06 -9.53 -3.13
CA PRO A 72 5.64 -10.85 -3.35
C PRO A 72 4.61 -11.90 -3.78
N TYR A 73 3.39 -11.81 -3.23
CA TYR A 73 2.29 -12.66 -3.65
C TYR A 73 1.94 -12.40 -5.12
N ILE A 74 1.71 -11.14 -5.51
CA ILE A 74 1.31 -10.77 -6.88
C ILE A 74 2.39 -11.13 -7.89
N SER A 75 3.66 -10.82 -7.61
CA SER A 75 4.80 -11.06 -8.52
C SER A 75 5.04 -12.54 -8.85
N ARG A 76 4.48 -13.48 -8.08
CA ARG A 76 4.60 -14.92 -8.32
C ARG A 76 3.37 -15.54 -8.96
N ARG A 77 2.33 -14.76 -9.26
CA ARG A 77 1.12 -15.25 -9.92
C ARG A 77 1.14 -14.91 -11.41
N GLY A 78 0.55 -15.81 -12.20
CA GLY A 78 0.36 -15.58 -13.63
C GLY A 78 -0.68 -14.47 -13.89
N PRO A 79 -0.69 -13.89 -15.09
CA PRO A 79 -1.59 -12.78 -15.45
C PRO A 79 -3.07 -13.06 -15.17
N GLU A 80 -3.55 -14.28 -15.44
CA GLU A 80 -4.95 -14.65 -15.22
C GLU A 80 -5.35 -14.63 -13.74
N GLU A 81 -4.45 -15.04 -12.87
CA GLU A 81 -4.71 -15.03 -11.43
C GLU A 81 -4.76 -13.61 -10.86
N VAL A 82 -3.91 -12.71 -11.38
CA VAL A 82 -3.98 -11.29 -11.07
C VAL A 82 -5.28 -10.68 -11.61
N ARG A 83 -5.67 -11.05 -12.83
CA ARG A 83 -6.90 -10.56 -13.47
C ARG A 83 -8.15 -10.95 -12.69
N ARG A 84 -8.20 -12.18 -12.14
CA ARG A 84 -9.31 -12.65 -11.29
C ARG A 84 -9.49 -11.85 -10.00
N ARG A 85 -8.47 -11.12 -9.55
CA ARG A 85 -8.53 -10.27 -8.36
C ARG A 85 -9.02 -8.85 -8.65
N ILE A 86 -9.11 -8.46 -9.92
CA ILE A 86 -9.65 -7.16 -10.31
C ILE A 86 -11.18 -7.24 -10.18
N VAL A 87 -11.72 -6.60 -9.15
CA VAL A 87 -13.18 -6.55 -8.91
C VAL A 87 -13.84 -5.59 -9.90
N GLN A 88 -13.20 -4.45 -10.18
CA GLN A 88 -13.70 -3.41 -11.08
C GLN A 88 -12.53 -2.73 -11.79
N PHE A 89 -12.74 -2.37 -13.06
CA PHE A 89 -11.81 -1.57 -13.84
C PHE A 89 -12.56 -0.36 -14.40
N GLU A 90 -12.41 0.78 -13.75
CA GLU A 90 -12.96 2.06 -14.21
C GLU A 90 -12.12 2.63 -15.36
N GLY A 91 -12.77 3.20 -16.38
CA GLY A 91 -12.07 3.75 -17.56
C GLY A 91 -11.58 2.70 -18.57
N ARG A 92 -12.04 1.45 -18.49
CA ARG A 92 -11.63 0.37 -19.40
C ARG A 92 -11.90 0.67 -20.87
N ASP A 93 -13.01 1.35 -21.15
CA ASP A 93 -13.42 1.67 -22.53
C ASP A 93 -12.48 2.72 -23.14
N VAL A 94 -12.02 3.67 -22.33
CA VAL A 94 -11.02 4.67 -22.75
C VAL A 94 -9.69 3.99 -23.09
N LEU A 95 -9.24 3.05 -22.26
CA LEU A 95 -8.00 2.30 -22.51
C LEU A 95 -8.04 1.49 -23.81
N LYS A 96 -9.20 0.95 -24.20
CA LYS A 96 -9.35 0.17 -25.44
C LYS A 96 -9.40 1.03 -26.70
N ALA A 97 -9.70 2.33 -26.55
CA ALA A 97 -9.84 3.26 -27.66
C ALA A 97 -8.54 4.02 -27.99
N ALA A 98 -7.54 3.96 -27.10
CA ALA A 98 -6.19 4.51 -27.28
C ALA A 98 -5.26 3.50 -27.97
#